data_AF-A0A0T1UFZ9-F1
#
_entry.id   AF-A0A0T1UFZ9-F1
#
_cell.length_a   1.000
_cell.length_b   1.000
_cell.length_c   1.000
_cell.angle_alpha   90.00
_cell.angle_beta   90.00
_cell.angle_gamma   90.00
#
_symmetry.space_group_name_H-M   'P 1'
#
loop_
_entity.id
_entity.type
_entity.pdbx_description
1 polymer ?
#
loop_
_entity_poly.entity_id
_entity_poly.type
_entity_poly.pdbx_seq_one_letter_code
_entity_poly.pdbx_strand_id
1 'polypeptide(L)'
;MAAVLALPVLLVAGLLVLALVWVLTDDEEQDGTRLKKVPCAEALAFGGAELPVGAQDAACTVQSWLDTNYQADFRMPRAGFDAWLADTYPEAPEPGGPGTQACAHGSDYCFQLDVTDRPGTDAYYVNVTITRVNAETVRVRYSAFTT
;
A
#
# COMPACT_ATOMS: atom_id res chain seq x y z
N MET A 1 52.82 33.99 -5.05
CA MET A 1 51.87 33.72 -3.94
C MET A 1 50.41 33.54 -4.38
N ALA A 2 50.09 33.41 -5.68
CA ALA A 2 48.70 33.17 -6.14
C ALA A 2 48.34 31.67 -6.31
N ALA A 3 49.33 30.82 -6.57
CA ALA A 3 49.09 29.39 -6.84
C ALA A 3 48.72 28.55 -5.59
N VAL A 4 49.11 29.00 -4.39
CA VAL A 4 48.89 28.23 -3.14
C VAL A 4 47.44 28.31 -2.66
N LEU A 5 46.69 29.33 -3.08
CA LEU A 5 45.28 29.51 -2.73
C LEU A 5 44.31 28.93 -3.78
N ALA A 6 44.80 28.55 -4.96
CA ALA A 6 43.94 28.02 -6.02
C ALA A 6 43.41 26.61 -5.69
N LEU A 7 44.24 25.76 -5.09
CA LEU A 7 43.84 24.40 -4.67
C LEU A 7 42.72 24.39 -3.62
N PRO A 8 42.81 25.12 -2.49
CA PRO A 8 41.75 25.10 -1.49
C PRO A 8 40.45 25.71 -2.02
N VAL A 9 40.52 26.74 -2.88
CA VAL A 9 39.32 27.34 -3.49
C VAL A 9 38.64 26.36 -4.45
N LEU A 10 39.39 25.63 -5.28
CA LEU A 10 38.84 24.61 -6.18
C LEU A 10 38.24 23.44 -5.41
N LEU A 11 38.86 23.02 -4.29
CA LEU A 11 38.32 21.98 -3.43
C LEU A 11 37.00 22.39 -2.79
N VAL A 12 36.93 23.60 -2.23
CA VAL A 12 35.69 24.11 -1.63
C VAL A 12 34.61 24.28 -2.69
N ALA A 13 34.93 24.84 -3.86
CA ALA A 13 33.98 24.98 -4.96
C ALA A 13 33.48 23.61 -5.45
N GLY A 14 34.36 22.63 -5.62
CA GLY A 14 33.98 21.27 -5.99
C GLY A 14 33.10 20.59 -4.94
N LEU A 15 33.41 20.79 -3.65
CA LEU A 15 32.64 20.22 -2.54
C LEU A 15 31.26 20.87 -2.41
N LEU A 16 31.16 22.17 -2.68
CA LEU A 16 29.89 22.89 -2.75
C LEU A 16 29.03 22.41 -3.94
N VAL A 17 29.63 22.19 -5.11
CA VAL A 17 28.92 21.64 -6.27
C VAL A 17 28.43 20.22 -5.97
N LEU A 18 29.26 19.36 -5.38
CA LEU A 18 28.86 18.01 -4.97
C LEU A 18 27.74 18.03 -3.94
N ALA A 19 27.80 18.91 -2.94
CA ALA A 19 26.74 19.07 -1.95
C ALA A 19 25.43 19.58 -2.59
N LEU A 20 25.52 20.51 -3.54
CA LEU A 20 24.36 21.03 -4.26
C LEU A 20 23.73 19.95 -5.14
N VAL A 21 24.54 19.15 -5.85
CA VAL A 21 24.06 18.00 -6.61
C VAL A 21 23.38 17.00 -5.69
N TRP A 22 24.01 16.62 -4.58
CA TRP A 22 23.42 15.74 -3.57
C TRP A 22 22.05 16.23 -3.11
N VAL A 23 21.93 17.50 -2.69
CA VAL A 23 20.66 18.10 -2.24
C VAL A 23 19.61 18.11 -3.35
N LEU A 24 20.00 18.26 -4.62
CA LEU A 24 19.09 18.25 -5.75
C LEU A 24 18.72 16.84 -6.24
N THR A 25 19.53 15.82 -5.94
CA THR A 25 19.32 14.43 -6.36
C THR A 25 18.80 13.52 -5.23
N ASP A 26 18.67 14.02 -4.00
CA ASP A 26 18.22 13.25 -2.82
C ASP A 26 16.76 12.76 -2.91
N ASP A 27 16.00 13.19 -3.91
CA ASP A 27 14.58 12.83 -4.04
C ASP A 27 14.31 11.46 -4.70
N GLU A 28 15.31 10.77 -5.24
CA GLU A 28 15.07 9.55 -6.02
C GLU A 28 15.66 8.28 -5.36
N GLU A 29 14.78 7.58 -4.64
CA GLU A 29 14.74 6.10 -4.57
C GLU A 29 15.69 5.34 -3.62
N GLN A 30 15.97 5.83 -2.40
CA GLN A 30 16.77 5.03 -1.44
C GLN A 30 16.09 4.60 -0.13
N ASP A 31 14.83 4.94 0.09
CA ASP A 31 14.11 4.52 1.30
C ASP A 31 12.94 3.60 0.95
N GLY A 32 13.21 2.30 0.82
CA GLY A 32 12.20 1.25 0.62
C GLY A 32 11.18 1.15 1.76
N THR A 33 11.37 1.92 2.83
CA THR A 33 10.41 2.07 3.93
C THR A 33 9.35 3.14 3.68
N ARG A 34 9.51 4.04 2.69
CA ARG A 34 8.51 5.08 2.40
C ARG A 34 7.37 4.52 1.56
N LEU A 35 6.14 4.82 1.97
CA LEU A 35 4.94 4.52 1.17
C LEU A 35 4.96 5.35 -0.13
N LYS A 36 5.01 4.66 -1.27
CA LYS A 36 4.90 5.26 -2.61
C LYS A 36 3.45 5.15 -3.09
N LYS A 37 2.90 6.22 -3.68
CA LYS A 37 1.56 6.16 -4.29
C LYS A 37 1.62 5.34 -5.58
N VAL A 38 0.61 4.50 -5.79
CA VAL A 38 0.47 3.65 -6.98
C VAL A 38 -0.98 3.65 -7.48
N PRO A 39 -1.23 3.26 -8.74
CA PRO A 39 -2.58 3.01 -9.21
C PRO A 39 -3.30 1.95 -8.35
N CYS A 40 -4.57 2.19 -8.02
CA CYS A 40 -5.33 1.23 -7.20
C CYS A 40 -5.60 -0.10 -7.91
N ALA A 41 -5.66 -0.10 -9.25
CA ALA A 41 -5.75 -1.32 -10.03
C ALA A 41 -4.52 -2.23 -9.82
N GLU A 42 -3.33 -1.63 -9.76
CA GLU A 42 -2.08 -2.36 -9.47
C GLU A 42 -2.09 -2.91 -8.03
N ALA A 43 -2.40 -2.06 -7.05
CA ALA A 43 -2.38 -2.45 -5.65
C ALA A 43 -3.37 -3.58 -5.29
N LEU A 44 -4.55 -3.58 -5.90
CA LEU A 44 -5.56 -4.61 -5.68
C LEU A 44 -5.26 -5.88 -6.49
N ALA A 45 -4.76 -5.75 -7.73
CA ALA A 45 -4.41 -6.90 -8.56
C ALA A 45 -3.29 -7.74 -7.93
N PHE A 46 -2.39 -7.12 -7.17
CA PHE A 46 -1.33 -7.82 -6.45
C PHE A 46 -1.86 -8.97 -5.56
N GLY A 47 -3.00 -8.78 -4.90
CA GLY A 47 -3.68 -9.83 -4.13
C GLY A 47 -4.94 -10.39 -4.81
N GLY A 48 -5.07 -10.23 -6.13
CA GLY A 48 -6.16 -10.83 -6.92
C GLY A 48 -7.51 -10.13 -6.80
N ALA A 49 -7.53 -8.85 -6.41
CA ALA A 49 -8.74 -8.05 -6.32
C ALA A 49 -8.81 -7.01 -7.44
N GLU A 50 -10.04 -6.58 -7.73
CA GLU A 50 -10.31 -5.37 -8.50
C GLU A 50 -11.00 -4.32 -7.63
N LEU A 51 -10.87 -3.05 -8.03
CA LEU A 51 -11.54 -1.96 -7.33
C LEU A 51 -13.05 -2.08 -7.54
N PRO A 52 -13.87 -2.19 -6.47
CA PRO A 52 -15.29 -2.39 -6.62
C PRO A 52 -15.98 -1.22 -7.33
N VAL A 53 -17.03 -1.53 -8.07
CA VAL A 53 -17.87 -0.52 -8.71
C VAL A 53 -18.46 0.41 -7.65
N GLY A 54 -18.35 1.72 -7.88
CA GLY A 54 -18.80 2.73 -6.95
C GLY A 54 -17.85 3.01 -5.78
N ALA A 55 -16.60 2.52 -5.84
CA ALA A 55 -15.55 2.93 -4.92
C ALA A 55 -15.27 4.44 -5.03
N GLN A 56 -15.06 5.08 -3.90
CA GLN A 56 -14.81 6.51 -3.76
C GLN A 56 -13.60 6.75 -2.86
N ASP A 57 -12.97 7.91 -3.02
CA ASP A 57 -11.84 8.36 -2.20
C ASP A 57 -10.68 7.34 -2.14
N ALA A 58 -10.46 6.58 -3.22
CA ALA A 58 -9.47 5.51 -3.23
C ALA A 58 -8.04 6.05 -3.17
N ALA A 59 -7.30 5.60 -2.16
CA ALA A 59 -5.89 5.91 -1.95
C ALA A 59 -5.11 4.60 -1.88
N CYS A 60 -4.13 4.45 -2.76
CA CYS A 60 -3.36 3.22 -2.88
C CYS A 60 -1.86 3.51 -2.83
N THR A 61 -1.15 2.65 -2.12
CA THR A 61 0.28 2.79 -1.89
C THR A 61 0.99 1.45 -1.90
N VAL A 62 2.28 1.46 -2.18
CA VAL A 62 3.18 0.33 -2.01
C VAL A 62 4.31 0.69 -1.07
N GLN A 63 4.73 -0.27 -0.27
CA GLN A 63 6.01 -0.28 0.42
C GLN A 63 6.75 -1.53 -0.05
N SER A 64 7.93 -1.36 -0.62
CA SER A 64 8.74 -2.48 -1.11
C SER A 64 10.20 -2.29 -0.70
N TRP A 65 10.65 -3.13 0.23
CA TRP A 65 12.07 -3.24 0.59
C TRP A 65 12.49 -4.70 0.64
N LEU A 66 12.34 -5.34 1.80
CA LEU A 66 12.53 -6.79 1.94
C LEU A 66 11.29 -7.53 1.43
N ASP A 67 10.13 -7.09 1.91
CA ASP A 67 8.81 -7.54 1.51
C ASP A 67 8.11 -6.48 0.69
N THR A 68 7.16 -6.92 -0.12
CA THR A 68 6.24 -6.05 -0.85
C THR A 68 4.91 -6.01 -0.11
N ASN A 69 4.42 -4.81 0.19
CA ASN A 69 3.12 -4.58 0.80
C ASN A 69 2.37 -3.49 0.04
N TYR A 70 1.38 -3.92 -0.73
CA TYR A 70 0.40 -3.03 -1.35
C TYR A 70 -0.75 -2.76 -0.40
N GLN A 71 -1.20 -1.52 -0.36
CA GLN A 71 -2.29 -1.07 0.49
C GLN A 71 -3.30 -0.28 -0.34
N ALA A 72 -4.58 -0.47 -0.05
CA ALA A 72 -5.66 0.33 -0.60
C ALA A 72 -6.64 0.73 0.50
N ASP A 73 -7.07 1.98 0.47
CA ASP A 73 -8.08 2.53 1.37
C ASP A 73 -9.14 3.25 0.52
N PHE A 74 -10.38 2.80 0.59
CA PHE A 74 -11.47 3.37 -0.20
C PHE A 74 -12.81 3.23 0.52
N ARG A 75 -13.79 3.99 0.06
CA ARG A 75 -15.20 3.90 0.50
C ARG A 75 -16.03 3.23 -0.57
N MET A 76 -17.05 2.49 -0.19
CA MET A 76 -18.00 1.90 -1.15
C MET A 76 -19.40 1.74 -0.53
N PRO A 77 -20.44 1.55 -1.35
CA PRO A 77 -21.76 1.20 -0.86
C PRO A 77 -21.73 -0.13 -0.09
N ARG A 78 -22.30 -0.13 1.11
CA ARG A 78 -22.40 -1.30 1.99
C ARG A 78 -23.08 -2.48 1.29
N ALA A 79 -24.14 -2.20 0.53
CA ALA A 79 -24.91 -3.23 -0.18
C ALA A 79 -24.10 -3.96 -1.26
N GLY A 80 -23.03 -3.33 -1.79
CA GLY A 80 -22.15 -3.96 -2.79
C GLY A 80 -20.97 -4.71 -2.17
N PHE A 81 -20.73 -4.57 -0.87
CA PHE A 81 -19.55 -5.14 -0.23
C PHE A 81 -19.58 -6.67 -0.23
N ASP A 82 -20.68 -7.27 0.20
CA ASP A 82 -20.78 -8.74 0.31
C ASP A 82 -20.67 -9.41 -1.07
N ALA A 83 -21.25 -8.79 -2.10
CA ALA A 83 -21.14 -9.28 -3.48
C ALA A 83 -19.71 -9.17 -4.02
N TRP A 84 -19.04 -8.04 -3.79
CA TRP A 84 -17.63 -7.88 -4.15
C TRP A 84 -16.74 -8.89 -3.42
N LEU A 85 -17.00 -9.13 -2.13
CA LEU A 85 -16.22 -10.07 -1.34
C LEU A 85 -16.43 -11.51 -1.83
N ALA A 86 -17.66 -11.93 -2.11
CA ALA A 86 -17.94 -13.27 -2.59
C ALA A 86 -17.38 -13.54 -3.99
N ASP A 87 -17.36 -12.53 -4.86
CA ASP A 87 -16.75 -12.61 -6.20
C ASP A 87 -15.22 -12.65 -6.12
N THR A 88 -14.64 -11.75 -5.31
CA THR A 88 -13.18 -11.61 -5.20
C THR A 88 -12.57 -12.74 -4.37
N TYR A 89 -13.19 -13.14 -3.27
CA TYR A 89 -12.67 -14.09 -2.29
C TYR A 89 -13.81 -15.02 -1.81
N PRO A 90 -14.23 -16.01 -2.62
CA PRO A 90 -15.29 -16.95 -2.23
C PRO A 90 -14.97 -17.78 -0.96
N GLU A 91 -13.69 -17.88 -0.61
CA GLU A 91 -13.18 -18.52 0.61
C GLU A 91 -13.14 -17.60 1.84
N ALA A 92 -13.49 -16.32 1.69
CA ALA A 92 -13.51 -15.38 2.81
C ALA A 92 -14.46 -15.88 3.91
N PRO A 93 -14.05 -15.78 5.20
CA PRO A 93 -14.92 -16.20 6.29
C PRO A 93 -16.20 -15.35 6.32
N GLU A 94 -17.26 -15.88 6.91
CA GLU A 94 -18.46 -15.09 7.17
C GLU A 94 -18.21 -14.12 8.35
N PRO A 95 -18.77 -12.90 8.32
CA PRO A 95 -18.67 -11.97 9.46
C PRO A 95 -19.15 -12.60 10.77
N GLY A 96 -18.26 -12.67 11.77
CA GLY A 96 -18.55 -13.30 13.07
C GLY A 96 -18.47 -14.83 13.08
N GLY A 97 -18.05 -15.45 11.98
CA GLY A 97 -17.85 -16.89 11.86
C GLY A 97 -16.52 -17.38 12.44
N PRO A 98 -16.33 -18.71 12.55
CA PRO A 98 -15.06 -19.31 12.95
C PRO A 98 -13.94 -18.91 11.97
N GLY A 99 -12.77 -18.56 12.48
CA GLY A 99 -11.62 -18.11 11.66
C GLY A 99 -11.54 -16.60 11.45
N THR A 100 -12.52 -15.82 11.92
CA THR A 100 -12.39 -14.36 11.98
C THR A 100 -11.38 -13.96 13.06
N GLN A 101 -10.35 -13.19 12.67
CA GLN A 101 -9.34 -12.70 13.61
C GLN A 101 -9.95 -11.65 14.56
N ALA A 102 -9.34 -11.47 15.74
CA ALA A 102 -9.71 -10.38 16.61
C ALA A 102 -9.37 -9.05 15.92
N CYS A 103 -10.39 -8.35 15.43
CA CYS A 103 -10.19 -7.09 14.72
C CYS A 103 -9.73 -5.98 15.66
N ALA A 104 -8.98 -5.03 15.11
CA ALA A 104 -8.67 -3.80 15.80
C ALA A 104 -9.96 -3.09 16.25
N HIS A 105 -9.92 -2.48 17.44
CA HIS A 105 -11.06 -1.79 18.02
C HIS A 105 -11.68 -0.77 17.03
N GLY A 106 -13.00 -0.81 16.86
CA GLY A 106 -13.72 0.05 15.92
C GLY A 106 -13.81 -0.49 14.49
N SER A 107 -13.38 -1.72 14.23
CA SER A 107 -13.64 -2.43 12.98
C SER A 107 -14.91 -3.26 13.12
N ASP A 108 -15.77 -3.22 12.10
CA ASP A 108 -16.99 -4.06 12.08
C ASP A 108 -16.66 -5.49 11.65
N TYR A 109 -15.67 -5.64 10.78
CA TYR A 109 -15.27 -6.93 10.22
C TYR A 109 -13.82 -6.89 9.72
N CYS A 110 -13.08 -7.99 9.89
CA CYS A 110 -11.74 -8.14 9.35
C CYS A 110 -11.40 -9.62 9.18
N PHE A 111 -10.50 -9.90 8.23
CA PHE A 111 -9.97 -11.23 8.02
C PHE A 111 -8.62 -11.16 7.31
N GLN A 112 -7.89 -12.28 7.38
CA GLN A 112 -6.69 -12.56 6.60
C GLN A 112 -6.93 -13.83 5.79
N LEU A 113 -6.55 -13.80 4.51
CA LEU A 113 -6.55 -14.97 3.64
C LEU A 113 -5.12 -15.28 3.19
N ASP A 114 -4.80 -16.56 3.12
CA ASP A 114 -3.66 -17.07 2.37
C ASP A 114 -4.09 -17.20 0.90
N VAL A 115 -3.41 -16.49 0.02
CA VAL A 115 -3.67 -16.47 -1.42
C VAL A 115 -2.49 -16.99 -2.24
N THR A 116 -1.51 -17.62 -1.60
CA THR A 116 -0.24 -18.04 -2.24
C THR A 116 -0.45 -18.94 -3.46
N ASP A 117 -1.43 -19.84 -3.41
CA ASP A 117 -1.73 -20.78 -4.49
C ASP A 117 -2.79 -20.27 -5.48
N ARG A 118 -3.20 -19.00 -5.36
CA ARG A 118 -4.26 -18.45 -6.19
C ARG A 118 -3.70 -17.98 -7.55
N PRO A 119 -4.32 -18.35 -8.67
CA PRO A 119 -3.84 -17.93 -9.99
C PRO A 119 -3.99 -16.42 -10.17
N GLY A 120 -2.94 -15.78 -10.68
CA GLY A 120 -2.95 -14.34 -10.98
C GLY A 120 -2.74 -13.43 -9.78
N THR A 121 -2.27 -13.97 -8.65
CA THR A 121 -1.89 -13.19 -7.46
C THR A 121 -0.41 -13.32 -7.19
N ASP A 122 0.23 -12.21 -6.82
CA ASP A 122 1.64 -12.16 -6.43
C ASP A 122 1.83 -12.09 -4.90
N ALA A 123 0.75 -11.79 -4.16
CA ALA A 123 0.74 -11.77 -2.70
C ALA A 123 0.75 -13.18 -2.11
N TYR A 124 1.27 -13.30 -0.88
CA TYR A 124 1.08 -14.50 -0.06
C TYR A 124 -0.16 -14.38 0.81
N TYR A 125 -0.42 -13.17 1.33
CA TYR A 125 -1.55 -12.90 2.20
C TYR A 125 -2.32 -11.65 1.79
N VAL A 126 -3.62 -11.67 2.03
CA VAL A 126 -4.51 -10.53 1.90
C VAL A 126 -5.21 -10.27 3.24
N ASN A 127 -5.09 -9.04 3.73
CA ASN A 127 -5.85 -8.52 4.86
C ASN A 127 -6.94 -7.58 4.35
N VAL A 128 -8.18 -7.80 4.81
CA VAL A 128 -9.28 -6.88 4.60
C VAL A 128 -9.85 -6.48 5.94
N THR A 129 -10.06 -5.18 6.14
CA THR A 129 -10.72 -4.61 7.31
C THR A 129 -11.79 -3.65 6.86
N ILE A 130 -12.94 -3.69 7.53
CA ILE A 130 -14.10 -2.88 7.22
C ILE A 130 -14.49 -2.07 8.44
N THR A 131 -14.76 -0.80 8.19
CA THR A 131 -15.37 0.08 9.17
C THR A 131 -16.57 0.77 8.55
N ARG A 132 -17.69 0.75 9.25
CA ARG A 132 -18.89 1.47 8.89
C ARG A 132 -18.65 2.97 9.02
N VAL A 133 -18.90 3.71 7.94
CA VAL A 133 -18.88 5.17 7.96
C VAL A 133 -20.26 5.69 8.36
N ASN A 134 -21.31 5.12 7.76
CA ASN A 134 -22.71 5.42 8.04
C ASN A 134 -23.60 4.21 7.68
N ALA A 135 -24.92 4.39 7.59
CA ALA A 135 -25.84 3.30 7.28
C ALA A 135 -25.60 2.66 5.90
N GLU A 136 -25.17 3.44 4.91
CA GLU A 136 -25.09 3.07 3.49
C GLU A 136 -23.65 2.90 2.99
N THR A 137 -22.66 3.44 3.70
CA THR A 137 -21.26 3.47 3.27
C THR A 137 -20.36 2.74 4.25
N VAL A 138 -19.47 1.92 3.70
CA VAL A 138 -18.35 1.30 4.42
C VAL A 138 -17.03 1.82 3.89
N ARG A 139 -16.04 1.86 4.76
CA ARG A 139 -14.63 2.07 4.42
C ARG A 139 -13.95 0.70 4.45
N VAL A 140 -13.24 0.39 3.37
CA VAL A 140 -12.44 -0.82 3.24
C VAL A 140 -10.97 -0.42 3.33
N ARG A 141 -10.24 -1.09 4.21
CA ARG A 141 -8.78 -1.09 4.24
C ARG A 141 -8.32 -2.47 3.80
N TYR A 142 -7.51 -2.45 2.75
CA TYR A 142 -6.98 -3.62 2.09
C TYR A 142 -5.46 -3.58 2.17
N SER A 143 -4.86 -4.73 2.40
CA SER A 143 -3.41 -4.92 2.28
C SER A 143 -3.11 -6.28 1.68
N ALA A 144 -2.22 -6.33 0.70
CA ALA A 144 -1.74 -7.54 0.06
C ALA A 144 -0.21 -7.55 0.11
N PHE A 145 0.37 -8.61 0.68
CA PHE A 145 1.78 -8.60 1.02
C PHE A 145 2.49 -9.96 0.92
N THR A 146 3.81 -9.87 0.80
CA THR A 146 4.76 -10.99 0.94
C THR A 146 5.38 -10.98 2.36
N THR A 147 6.09 -12.05 2.71
CA THR A 147 6.84 -12.21 3.97
C THR A 147 8.17 -12.92 3.73
#